data_AF-A0AAV3Q278-F1
#
_entry.id   AF-A0AAV3Q278-F1
#
_cell.length_a   1.000
_cell.length_b   1.000
_cell.length_c   1.000
_cell.angle_alpha   90.00
_cell.angle_beta   90.00
_cell.angle_gamma   90.00
#
_symmetry.space_group_name_H-M   'P 1'
#
loop_
_entity.id
_entity.type
_entity.pdbx_description
1 polymer ?
#
loop_
_entity_poly.entity_id
_entity_poly.type
_entity_poly.pdbx_seq_one_letter_code
_entity_poly.pdbx_strand_id
1 'polypeptide(L)'
;MAFRRAISCALLSVLFLALAINCNAGKIAIYWGQNGAEGTLGATCATGNYDFVNIAFLPTFGNGQSPMLNLAGHCDPYSNGCTNLSSDVKSCQAKGVKVLISIGGGLFP
;
A
#
# COMPACT_ATOMS: atom_id res chain seq x y z
N MET A 1 -8.38 43.31 -33.41
CA MET A 1 -8.07 41.89 -33.75
C MET A 1 -6.81 41.36 -33.06
N ALA A 2 -5.73 42.14 -32.91
CA ALA A 2 -4.48 41.71 -32.25
C ALA A 2 -4.66 41.32 -30.76
N PHE A 3 -5.48 42.06 -29.99
CA PHE A 3 -5.73 41.79 -28.57
C PHE A 3 -6.42 40.44 -28.32
N ARG A 4 -7.41 40.06 -29.15
CA ARG A 4 -8.04 38.73 -29.11
C ARG A 4 -7.08 37.60 -29.46
N ARG A 5 -6.14 37.83 -30.38
CA ARG A 5 -5.09 36.86 -30.74
C ARG A 5 -4.07 36.68 -29.60
N ALA A 6 -3.65 37.76 -28.95
CA ALA A 6 -2.75 37.70 -27.80
C ALA A 6 -3.37 36.94 -26.62
N ILE A 7 -4.65 37.20 -26.30
CA ILE A 7 -5.39 36.46 -25.27
C ILE A 7 -5.53 34.98 -25.64
N SER A 8 -5.81 34.67 -26.91
CA SER A 8 -5.91 33.28 -27.38
C SER A 8 -4.58 32.54 -27.26
N CYS A 9 -3.46 33.19 -27.60
CA CYS A 9 -2.12 32.60 -27.42
C CYS A 9 -1.77 32.39 -25.94
N ALA A 10 -2.10 33.34 -25.07
CA ALA A 10 -1.84 33.23 -23.63
C ALA A 10 -2.68 32.12 -22.97
N LEU A 11 -3.93 31.94 -23.38
CA LEU A 11 -4.76 30.82 -22.93
C LEU A 11 -4.20 29.48 -23.39
N LEU A 12 -3.75 29.41 -24.65
CA LEU A 12 -3.16 28.19 -25.21
C LEU A 12 -1.86 27.83 -24.49
N SER A 13 -1.00 28.81 -24.19
CA SER A 13 0.26 28.56 -23.47
C SER A 13 0.04 28.11 -22.02
N VAL A 14 -0.95 28.69 -21.32
CA VAL A 14 -1.33 28.25 -19.97
C VAL A 14 -1.88 26.83 -19.98
N LEU A 15 -2.69 26.47 -20.99
CA LEU A 15 -3.20 25.10 -21.13
C LEU A 15 -2.08 24.09 -21.36
N PHE A 16 -1.12 24.39 -22.25
CA PHE A 16 0.05 23.53 -22.46
C PHE A 16 0.92 23.41 -21.21
N LEU A 17 1.09 24.49 -20.44
CA LEU A 17 1.84 24.44 -19.19
C LEU A 17 1.10 23.59 -18.15
N ALA A 18 -0.22 23.72 -18.02
CA ALA A 18 -1.03 22.90 -17.12
C ALA A 18 -0.95 21.40 -17.44
N LEU A 19 -0.92 21.04 -18.72
CA LEU A 19 -0.72 19.67 -19.19
C LEU A 19 0.72 19.15 -18.98
N ALA A 20 1.71 20.04 -18.95
CA ALA A 20 3.11 19.69 -18.72
C ALA A 20 3.44 19.50 -17.22
N ILE A 21 2.63 20.06 -16.31
CA ILE A 21 2.81 19.91 -14.88
C ILE A 21 2.20 18.57 -14.44
N ASN A 22 3.02 17.52 -14.40
CA ASN A 22 2.66 16.29 -13.69
C ASN A 22 2.68 16.56 -12.18
N CYS A 23 1.51 16.77 -11.58
CA CYS A 23 1.37 16.72 -10.12
C CYS A 23 1.60 15.27 -9.66
N ASN A 24 2.76 14.99 -9.10
CA ASN A 24 3.02 13.71 -8.45
C ASN A 24 2.27 13.68 -7.12
N ALA A 25 1.03 13.18 -7.14
CA ALA A 25 0.35 12.81 -5.91
C ALA A 25 1.24 11.78 -5.20
N GLY A 26 1.62 12.07 -3.96
CA GLY A 26 2.50 11.18 -3.19
C GLY A 26 1.95 9.75 -3.12
N LYS A 27 2.82 8.81 -2.77
CA LYS A 27 2.44 7.40 -2.64
C LYS A 27 1.79 7.13 -1.30
N ILE A 28 0.77 6.26 -1.27
CA ILE A 28 0.07 5.90 -0.02
C ILE A 28 0.58 4.55 0.48
N ALA A 29 0.91 4.50 1.77
CA ALA A 29 1.28 3.27 2.48
C ALA A 29 0.21 2.94 3.53
N ILE A 30 -0.16 1.66 3.65
CA ILE A 30 -1.16 1.18 4.61
C ILE A 30 -0.61 0.04 5.46
N TYR A 31 -1.06 -0.05 6.70
CA TYR A 31 -0.84 -1.22 7.57
C TYR A 31 -2.05 -2.15 7.47
N TRP A 32 -1.79 -3.43 7.28
CA TRP A 32 -2.80 -4.48 7.16
C TRP A 32 -2.44 -5.67 8.05
N GLY A 33 -3.42 -6.28 8.70
CA GLY A 33 -3.24 -7.56 9.40
C GLY A 33 -3.68 -7.56 10.86
N GLN A 34 -4.08 -6.43 11.44
CA GLN A 34 -4.42 -6.34 12.86
C GLN A 34 -5.93 -6.40 13.15
N ASN A 35 -6.78 -6.48 12.13
CA ASN A 35 -8.22 -6.64 12.30
C ASN A 35 -8.81 -7.61 11.27
N GLY A 36 -9.33 -8.75 11.70
CA GLY A 36 -9.91 -9.76 10.80
C GLY A 36 -11.10 -9.25 9.96
N ALA A 37 -11.72 -8.13 10.33
CA ALA A 37 -12.80 -7.50 9.58
C ALA A 37 -12.33 -6.46 8.53
N GLU A 38 -11.01 -6.23 8.37
CA GLU A 38 -10.46 -5.25 7.41
C GLU A 38 -10.42 -5.75 5.96
N GLY A 39 -10.83 -7.01 5.73
CA GLY A 39 -10.80 -7.66 4.43
C GLY A 39 -9.47 -8.33 4.12
N THR A 40 -9.45 -9.14 3.05
CA THR A 40 -8.26 -9.87 2.61
C THR A 40 -7.20 -8.93 2.03
N LEU A 41 -5.92 -9.31 2.13
CA LEU A 41 -4.80 -8.56 1.53
C LEU A 41 -5.00 -8.35 0.02
N GLY A 42 -5.49 -9.37 -0.69
CA GLY A 42 -5.81 -9.26 -2.12
C GLY A 42 -6.84 -8.16 -2.42
N ALA A 43 -7.90 -8.06 -1.62
CA ALA A 43 -8.92 -7.02 -1.75
C ALA A 43 -8.35 -5.61 -1.44
N THR A 44 -7.51 -5.48 -0.41
CA THR A 44 -6.82 -4.23 -0.08
C THR A 44 -5.98 -3.73 -1.26
N CYS A 45 -5.19 -4.62 -1.89
CA CYS A 45 -4.41 -4.27 -3.08
C CYS A 45 -5.26 -4.04 -4.33
N ALA A 46 -6.43 -4.69 -4.43
CA ALA A 46 -7.35 -4.49 -5.54
C ALA A 46 -8.03 -3.12 -5.54
N THR A 47 -8.04 -2.39 -4.42
CA THR A 47 -8.58 -1.02 -4.35
C THR A 47 -7.84 -0.04 -5.27
N GLY A 48 -6.56 -0.29 -5.57
CA GLY A 48 -5.72 0.64 -6.33
C GLY A 48 -5.32 1.91 -5.57
N ASN A 49 -5.63 1.99 -4.27
CA ASN A 49 -5.37 3.18 -3.45
C ASN A 49 -3.96 3.21 -2.83
N TYR A 50 -3.24 2.09 -2.82
CA TYR A 50 -2.01 1.93 -2.05
C TYR A 50 -0.84 1.49 -2.93
N ASP A 51 0.30 2.15 -2.77
CA ASP A 51 1.57 1.77 -3.38
C ASP A 51 2.37 0.82 -2.49
N PHE A 52 2.13 0.87 -1.17
CA PHE A 52 2.83 0.07 -0.18
C PHE A 52 1.83 -0.53 0.81
N VAL A 53 2.02 -1.81 1.12
CA VAL A 53 1.28 -2.50 2.18
C VAL A 53 2.28 -3.08 3.18
N ASN A 54 2.16 -2.67 4.43
CA ASN A 54 2.92 -3.18 5.55
C ASN A 54 2.09 -4.25 6.27
N ILE A 55 2.49 -5.51 6.13
CA ILE A 55 1.92 -6.64 6.86
C ILE A 55 2.32 -6.50 8.32
N ALA A 56 1.32 -6.35 9.19
CA ALA A 56 1.44 -5.98 10.57
C ALA A 56 0.88 -7.12 11.44
N PHE A 57 1.64 -7.74 12.34
CA PHE A 57 3.06 -7.52 12.66
C PHE A 57 3.84 -8.82 12.86
N LEU A 58 5.17 -8.72 12.88
CA LEU A 58 6.09 -9.71 13.46
C LEU A 58 6.52 -9.24 14.87
N PRO A 59 5.67 -9.43 15.90
CA PRO A 59 5.95 -8.92 17.25
C PRO A 59 6.98 -9.76 18.02
N THR A 60 7.06 -11.06 17.74
CA THR A 60 8.01 -11.97 18.42
C THR A 60 9.25 -12.10 17.55
N PHE A 61 10.39 -11.58 18.03
CA PHE A 61 11.68 -11.67 17.36
C PHE A 61 12.83 -11.44 18.37
N GLY A 62 14.04 -11.90 18.03
CA GLY A 62 15.24 -11.66 18.84
C GLY A 62 15.38 -12.60 20.04
N ASN A 63 16.46 -12.43 20.82
CA ASN A 63 16.74 -13.18 22.05
C ASN A 63 16.60 -14.72 21.96
N GLY A 64 16.94 -15.32 20.82
CA GLY A 64 16.81 -16.77 20.59
C GLY A 64 15.37 -17.26 20.39
N GLN A 65 14.38 -16.37 20.35
CA GLN A 65 13.00 -16.71 20.08
C GLN A 65 12.81 -17.05 18.59
N SER A 66 11.94 -18.02 18.31
CA SER A 66 11.49 -18.28 16.94
C SER A 66 10.59 -17.14 16.49
N PRO A 67 10.89 -16.46 15.36
CA PRO A 67 10.07 -15.35 14.89
C PRO A 67 8.64 -15.78 14.62
N MET A 68 7.66 -15.05 15.13
CA MET A 68 6.25 -15.37 14.98
C MET A 68 5.47 -14.15 14.49
N LEU A 69 4.73 -14.35 13.41
CA LEU A 69 3.83 -13.34 12.84
C LEU A 69 2.52 -13.35 13.63
N ASN A 70 1.91 -12.20 13.84
CA ASN A 70 0.57 -12.09 14.39
C ASN A 70 -0.27 -11.27 13.41
N LEU A 71 -1.29 -11.92 12.83
CA LEU A 71 -2.25 -11.30 11.92
C LEU A 71 -3.68 -11.29 12.50
N ALA A 72 -3.77 -11.12 13.82
CA ALA A 72 -5.02 -11.08 14.57
C ALA A 72 -5.96 -12.23 14.18
N GLY A 73 -7.12 -11.92 13.59
CA GLY A 73 -8.14 -12.89 13.18
C GLY A 73 -8.05 -13.37 11.73
N HIS A 74 -7.04 -12.97 10.96
CA HIS A 74 -6.95 -13.33 9.53
C HIS A 74 -6.54 -14.79 9.32
N CYS A 75 -5.57 -15.26 10.10
CA CYS A 75 -5.07 -16.62 10.00
C CYS A 75 -4.25 -16.97 11.24
N ASP A 76 -4.14 -18.28 11.50
CA ASP A 76 -3.30 -18.80 12.56
C ASP A 76 -1.90 -19.16 12.03
N PRO A 77 -0.83 -18.51 12.52
CA PRO A 77 0.54 -18.82 12.11
C PRO A 77 1.04 -20.16 12.67
N TYR A 78 0.50 -20.65 13.80
CA TYR A 78 0.97 -21.88 14.45
C TYR A 78 0.58 -23.16 13.69
N SER A 79 -0.47 -23.09 12.88
CA SER A 79 -0.99 -24.20 12.07
C SER A 79 -0.60 -24.14 10.59
N ASN A 80 0.35 -23.27 10.20
CA ASN A 80 0.63 -22.92 8.80
C ASN A 80 -0.59 -22.33 8.05
N GLY A 81 -1.61 -21.84 8.78
CA GLY A 81 -2.85 -21.30 8.20
C GLY A 81 -2.65 -20.02 7.38
N CYS A 82 -1.54 -19.30 7.60
CA CYS A 82 -1.20 -18.07 6.89
C CYS A 82 -0.52 -18.29 5.53
N THR A 83 -0.27 -19.53 5.10
CA THR A 83 0.41 -19.82 3.82
C THR A 83 -0.36 -19.32 2.59
N ASN A 84 -1.70 -19.24 2.67
CA ASN A 84 -2.57 -18.75 1.62
C ASN A 84 -2.32 -17.28 1.25
N LEU A 85 -1.80 -16.47 2.19
CA LEU A 85 -1.40 -15.09 1.94
C LEU A 85 -0.33 -14.95 0.84
N SER A 86 0.45 -16.00 0.57
CA SER A 86 1.44 -16.00 -0.51
C SER A 86 0.80 -15.69 -1.87
N SER A 87 -0.44 -16.11 -2.09
CA SER A 87 -1.17 -15.84 -3.34
C SER A 87 -1.61 -14.37 -3.42
N ASP A 88 -2.11 -13.81 -2.33
CA ASP A 88 -2.48 -12.40 -2.21
C ASP A 88 -1.26 -11.48 -2.36
N VAL A 89 -0.14 -11.83 -1.73
CA VAL A 89 1.13 -11.09 -1.87
C VAL A 89 1.55 -11.03 -3.34
N LYS A 90 1.49 -12.14 -4.07
CA LYS A 90 1.79 -12.17 -5.51
C LYS A 90 0.81 -11.32 -6.31
N SER A 91 -0.48 -11.34 -5.96
CA SER A 91 -1.50 -10.49 -6.59
C SER A 91 -1.21 -9.01 -6.39
N CYS A 92 -0.82 -8.60 -5.18
CA CYS A 92 -0.39 -7.23 -4.88
C CYS A 92 0.85 -6.83 -5.69
N GLN A 93 1.88 -7.68 -5.71
CA GLN A 93 3.13 -7.42 -6.43
C GLN A 93 2.90 -7.31 -7.94
N ALA A 94 2.01 -8.14 -8.51
CA ALA A 94 1.63 -8.05 -9.92
C ALA A 94 0.94 -6.72 -10.28
N LYS A 95 0.31 -6.06 -9.30
CA LYS A 95 -0.27 -4.72 -9.44
C LYS A 95 0.73 -3.59 -9.19
N GLY A 96 2.01 -3.91 -8.93
CA GLY A 96 3.05 -2.93 -8.63
C GLY A 96 3.06 -2.44 -7.18
N VAL A 97 2.25 -3.03 -6.30
CA VAL A 97 2.21 -2.69 -4.87
C VAL A 97 3.37 -3.38 -4.14
N LYS A 98 4.13 -2.62 -3.36
CA LYS A 98 5.22 -3.17 -2.55
C LYS A 98 4.69 -3.71 -1.23
N VAL A 99 4.90 -4.99 -0.98
CA VAL A 99 4.48 -5.64 0.26
C VAL A 99 5.70 -5.83 1.17
N LEU A 100 5.61 -5.30 2.39
CA LEU A 100 6.68 -5.32 3.39
C LEU A 100 6.16 -6.00 4.67
N ILE A 101 7.05 -6.60 5.45
CA ILE A 101 6.72 -7.11 6.80
C ILE A 101 7.15 -6.06 7.82
N SER A 102 6.24 -5.66 8.69
CA SER A 102 6.52 -4.75 9.80
C SER A 102 6.91 -5.54 11.06
N ILE A 103 8.10 -5.27 11.57
CA ILE A 103 8.67 -5.93 12.76
C ILE A 103 8.39 -5.08 14.00
N GLY A 104 7.94 -5.69 15.10
CA GLY A 104 7.54 -5.00 16.32
C GLY A 104 6.03 -4.79 16.43
N GLY A 105 5.60 -3.55 16.63
CA GLY A 105 4.22 -3.19 16.94
C GLY A 105 4.04 -2.69 18.37
N GLY A 106 2.93 -1.99 18.64
CA GLY A 106 2.67 -1.35 19.94
C GLY A 106 2.23 -2.30 21.05
N LEU A 107 2.03 -3.59 20.75
CA LEU A 107 1.73 -4.62 21.73
C LEU A 107 3.03 -5.21 22.26
N PHE A 108 3.52 -4.65 23.36
CA PHE A 108 4.43 -5.33 24.27
C PHE A 108 3.59 -6.21 25.22
N PRO A 109 4.04 -7.44 25.56
CA PRO A 109 3.59 -8.09 26.79
C PRO A 109 4.03 -7.30 28.03
#